data_AF-T0H6S4-F1
#
_entry.id   AF-T0H6S4-F1
#
_cell.length_a   1.000
_cell.length_b   1.000
_cell.length_c   1.000
_cell.angle_alpha   90.00
_cell.angle_beta   90.00
_cell.angle_gamma   90.00
#
_symmetry.space_group_name_H-M   'P 1'
#
loop_
_entity.id
_entity.type
_entity.pdbx_description
1 polymer ?
#
loop_
_entity_poly.entity_id
_entity_poly.type
_entity_poly.pdbx_seq_one_letter_code
_entity_poly.pdbx_strand_id
1 'polypeptide(L)'
;MSRDTRTGKFDLLLAEALDRISRDQADIATLYKHLQFAGITIVTLAEGEISELHVGLKGTMNALFLKDLAKKTHRGLRGRVEKGKSGGGLSYGYDLVRCLDAGGEPIRGDRTINVVEAEVIRRIFRDYANGISPLTIAKRLNAEGIPGPYGKLWGNTTLRGHIKRGTGILNNELYIGRLIWNRQRYLKDPRTGRRVSRINPESQWITTEVPELRILDDDLWQAVKARQTSLRIDYARSMDSANVGAELQMKRRPKSLLSGLLVCGTCNGPVSLRGQDRFGCSAHLNRRSCTNARTIKREALEARVLEGLRHRLMAPEIVAEAIHAYVEETNRLNQQQRAAAAADKAELKKV
;
A
#
# COMPACT_ATOMS: atom_id res chain seq x y z
N MET A 1 22.08 -15.99 -8.50
CA MET A 1 23.19 -15.42 -7.69
C MET A 1 23.41 -16.16 -6.39
N SER A 2 22.63 -15.99 -5.30
CA SER A 2 22.99 -16.64 -4.00
C SER A 2 23.01 -18.18 -4.01
N ARG A 3 22.27 -18.79 -4.94
CA ARG A 3 22.25 -20.25 -5.16
C ARG A 3 23.43 -20.74 -6.02
N ASP A 4 23.96 -19.89 -6.90
CA ASP A 4 25.06 -20.22 -7.83
C ASP A 4 26.45 -19.97 -7.21
N THR A 5 26.55 -18.97 -6.32
CA THR A 5 27.77 -18.67 -5.54
C THR A 5 28.19 -19.82 -4.63
N ARG A 6 27.24 -20.67 -4.22
CA ARG A 6 27.52 -21.88 -3.41
C ARG A 6 27.95 -23.08 -4.24
N THR A 7 27.74 -23.04 -5.56
CA THR A 7 28.06 -24.16 -6.47
C THR A 7 29.37 -23.98 -7.23
N GLY A 8 30.13 -22.90 -6.98
CA GLY A 8 31.44 -22.67 -7.62
C GLY A 8 31.37 -22.52 -9.15
N LYS A 9 30.26 -22.00 -9.69
CA LYS A 9 30.06 -21.89 -11.15
C LYS A 9 30.76 -20.69 -11.79
N PHE A 10 31.32 -19.78 -11.00
CA PHE A 10 32.02 -18.60 -11.46
C PHE A 10 32.92 -18.05 -10.36
N ASP A 11 34.07 -17.49 -10.77
CA ASP A 11 35.09 -16.95 -9.87
C ASP A 11 35.15 -15.41 -9.90
N LEU A 12 34.38 -14.79 -10.80
CA LEU A 12 34.38 -13.35 -11.04
C LEU A 12 32.96 -12.80 -11.18
N LEU A 13 32.65 -11.73 -10.44
CA LEU A 13 31.44 -10.92 -10.61
C LEU A 13 31.80 -9.60 -11.29
N LEU A 14 31.32 -9.40 -12.52
CA LEU A 14 31.47 -8.15 -13.27
C LEU A 14 30.22 -7.28 -13.18
N ALA A 15 30.40 -5.99 -12.89
CA ALA A 15 29.33 -5.00 -12.92
C ALA A 15 29.82 -3.66 -13.50
N GLU A 16 28.90 -2.77 -13.87
CA GLU A 16 29.27 -1.44 -14.33
C GLU A 16 29.85 -0.59 -13.18
N ALA A 17 29.19 -0.58 -12.03
CA ALA A 17 29.57 0.17 -10.83
C ALA A 17 28.96 -0.45 -9.57
N LEU A 18 29.49 -0.13 -8.39
CA LEU A 18 29.05 -0.70 -7.10
C LEU A 18 27.55 -0.45 -6.81
N ASP A 19 27.02 0.71 -7.21
CA ASP A 19 25.63 1.13 -6.98
C ASP A 19 24.61 0.39 -7.86
N ARG A 20 25.08 -0.36 -8.87
CA ARG A 20 24.30 -1.28 -9.69
C ARG A 20 24.12 -2.65 -9.05
N ILE A 21 25.05 -3.02 -8.16
CA ILE A 21 24.98 -4.27 -7.39
C ILE A 21 23.98 -4.10 -6.24
N SER A 22 24.13 -3.05 -5.44
CA SER A 22 23.13 -2.62 -4.47
C SER A 22 23.32 -1.14 -4.11
N ARG A 23 22.25 -0.51 -3.65
CA ARG A 23 22.28 0.88 -3.14
C ARG A 23 22.35 0.95 -1.62
N ASP A 24 22.28 -0.19 -0.94
CA ASP A 24 22.34 -0.29 0.51
C ASP A 24 23.72 -0.79 0.93
N GLN A 25 24.40 -0.03 1.80
CA GLN A 25 25.76 -0.37 2.23
C GLN A 25 25.84 -1.69 2.99
N ALA A 26 24.82 -2.02 3.80
CA ALA A 26 24.81 -3.26 4.55
C ALA A 26 24.64 -4.45 3.60
N ASP A 27 23.80 -4.30 2.57
CA ASP A 27 23.64 -5.32 1.53
C ASP A 27 24.93 -5.52 0.74
N ILE A 28 25.62 -4.45 0.32
CA ILE A 28 26.91 -4.53 -0.39
C ILE A 28 27.96 -5.20 0.49
N ALA A 29 28.08 -4.79 1.76
CA ALA A 29 29.07 -5.35 2.67
C ALA A 29 28.81 -6.83 2.96
N THR A 30 27.54 -7.22 3.10
CA THR A 30 27.14 -8.63 3.29
C THR A 30 27.46 -9.46 2.05
N LEU A 31 27.14 -8.92 0.87
CA LEU A 31 27.44 -9.58 -0.41
C LEU A 31 28.95 -9.74 -0.61
N TYR A 32 29.73 -8.70 -0.37
CA TYR A 32 31.18 -8.72 -0.47
C TYR A 32 31.79 -9.80 0.45
N LYS A 33 31.37 -9.86 1.72
CA LYS A 33 31.81 -10.90 2.66
C LYS A 33 31.49 -12.32 2.19
N HIS A 34 30.28 -12.52 1.64
CA HIS A 34 29.88 -13.84 1.12
C HIS A 34 30.67 -14.24 -0.12
N LEU A 35 30.95 -13.31 -1.03
CA LEU A 35 31.71 -13.57 -2.25
C LEU A 35 33.19 -13.80 -1.93
N GLN A 36 33.78 -13.00 -1.05
CA GLN A 36 35.14 -13.17 -0.56
C GLN A 36 35.32 -14.54 0.13
N PHE A 37 34.37 -14.95 0.98
CA PHE A 37 34.38 -16.29 1.59
C PHE A 37 34.31 -17.42 0.55
N ALA A 38 33.60 -17.20 -0.56
CA ALA A 38 33.51 -18.13 -1.67
C ALA A 38 34.71 -18.05 -2.65
N GLY A 39 35.70 -17.18 -2.39
CA GLY A 39 36.84 -16.95 -3.29
C GLY A 39 36.51 -16.20 -4.57
N ILE A 40 35.36 -15.53 -4.64
CA ILE A 40 34.87 -14.83 -5.82
C ILE A 40 35.25 -13.35 -5.74
N THR A 41 35.95 -12.86 -6.76
CA THR A 41 36.35 -11.45 -6.88
C THR A 41 35.21 -10.62 -7.49
N ILE A 42 35.03 -9.39 -7.02
CA ILE A 42 34.12 -8.41 -7.63
C ILE A 42 34.95 -7.39 -8.40
N VAL A 43 34.66 -7.22 -9.68
CA VAL A 43 35.29 -6.20 -10.53
C VAL A 43 34.19 -5.33 -11.13
N THR A 44 34.35 -4.02 -11.03
CA THR A 44 33.47 -3.07 -11.71
C THR A 44 34.22 -2.29 -12.79
N LEU A 45 33.50 -1.83 -13.81
CA LEU A 45 34.09 -0.97 -14.84
C LEU A 45 34.51 0.39 -14.27
N ALA A 46 33.77 0.92 -13.30
CA ALA A 46 34.02 2.24 -12.71
C ALA A 46 35.10 2.25 -11.63
N GLU A 47 35.25 1.16 -10.86
CA GLU A 47 36.14 1.11 -9.70
C GLU A 47 37.25 0.06 -9.82
N GLY A 48 37.22 -0.81 -10.84
CA GLY A 48 38.16 -1.92 -10.95
C GLY A 48 37.85 -3.01 -9.93
N GLU A 49 38.88 -3.67 -9.40
CA GLU A 49 38.70 -4.68 -8.37
C GLU A 49 38.23 -4.04 -7.06
N ILE A 50 37.09 -4.52 -6.57
CA ILE A 50 36.46 -3.99 -5.37
C ILE A 50 37.18 -4.53 -4.14
N SER A 51 37.56 -3.61 -3.26
CA SER A 51 38.14 -3.91 -1.96
C SER A 51 37.24 -3.41 -0.82
N GLU A 52 37.56 -3.77 0.42
CA GLU A 52 36.84 -3.28 1.60
C GLU A 52 36.77 -1.75 1.68
N LEU A 53 37.82 -1.06 1.20
CA LEU A 53 37.86 0.40 1.13
C LEU A 53 36.80 0.95 0.18
N HIS A 54 36.58 0.30 -0.96
CA HIS A 54 35.55 0.68 -1.92
C HIS A 54 34.15 0.50 -1.31
N VAL A 55 33.91 -0.62 -0.63
CA VAL A 55 32.64 -0.89 0.05
C VAL A 55 32.34 0.17 1.13
N GLY A 56 33.33 0.52 1.94
CA GLY A 56 33.18 1.51 3.01
C GLY A 56 33.03 2.94 2.50
N LEU A 57 33.99 3.42 1.71
CA LEU A 57 34.09 4.83 1.31
C LEU A 57 33.05 5.20 0.26
N LYS A 58 32.99 4.46 -0.87
CA LYS A 58 32.03 4.73 -1.95
C LYS A 58 30.61 4.42 -1.53
N GLY A 59 30.41 3.37 -0.73
CA GLY A 59 29.12 3.09 -0.12
C GLY A 59 28.60 4.32 0.65
N THR A 60 29.47 4.96 1.43
CA THR A 60 29.09 6.10 2.28
C THR A 60 28.83 7.34 1.43
N MET A 61 29.66 7.59 0.41
CA MET A 61 29.45 8.67 -0.55
C MET A 61 28.11 8.53 -1.28
N ASN A 62 27.77 7.32 -1.73
CA ASN A 62 26.51 7.05 -2.41
C ASN A 62 25.31 7.25 -1.46
N ALA A 63 25.42 6.81 -0.21
CA ALA A 63 24.38 7.03 0.80
C ALA A 63 24.18 8.53 1.10
N LEU A 64 25.26 9.31 1.21
CA LEU A 64 25.21 10.76 1.39
C LEU A 64 24.58 11.45 0.17
N PHE A 65 25.01 11.09 -1.04
CA PHE A 65 24.45 11.63 -2.28
C PHE A 65 22.94 11.39 -2.37
N LEU A 66 22.47 10.18 -2.09
CA LEU A 66 21.03 9.87 -2.07
C LEU A 66 20.27 10.68 -1.02
N LYS A 67 20.86 10.86 0.17
CA LYS A 67 20.28 11.68 1.25
C LYS A 67 20.15 13.15 0.84
N ASP A 68 21.17 13.70 0.21
CA ASP A 68 21.15 15.10 -0.23
C ASP A 68 20.27 15.32 -1.46
N LEU A 69 20.23 14.35 -2.40
CA LEU A 69 19.27 14.35 -3.50
C LEU A 69 17.83 14.32 -2.99
N ALA A 70 17.53 13.50 -1.98
CA ALA A 70 16.22 13.46 -1.34
C ALA A 70 15.86 14.82 -0.71
N LYS A 71 16.79 15.46 0.02
CA LYS A 71 16.58 16.81 0.59
C LYS A 71 16.34 17.86 -0.50
N LYS A 72 17.15 17.87 -1.57
CA LYS A 72 17.00 18.82 -2.69
C LYS A 72 15.66 18.64 -3.39
N THR A 73 15.27 17.39 -3.67
CA THR A 73 13.97 17.06 -4.27
C THR A 73 12.82 17.49 -3.37
N HIS A 74 12.90 17.19 -2.07
CA HIS A 74 11.89 17.59 -1.09
C HIS A 74 11.76 19.12 -1.01
N ARG A 75 12.88 19.86 -1.00
CA ARG A 75 12.89 21.33 -1.03
C ARG A 75 12.24 21.87 -2.30
N GLY A 76 12.55 21.29 -3.46
CA GLY A 76 11.94 21.68 -4.74
C GLY A 76 10.43 21.42 -4.78
N LEU A 77 9.98 20.26 -4.26
CA LEU A 77 8.56 19.95 -4.14
C LEU A 77 7.84 20.89 -3.16
N ARG A 78 8.47 21.20 -2.03
CA ARG A 78 7.98 22.19 -1.07
C ARG A 78 7.76 23.55 -1.73
N GLY A 79 8.79 24.10 -2.39
CA GLY A 79 8.68 25.40 -3.05
C GLY A 79 7.65 25.42 -4.19
N ARG A 80 7.35 24.26 -4.80
CA ARG A 80 6.27 24.12 -5.77
C ARG A 80 4.89 24.17 -5.11
N VAL A 81 4.71 23.42 -4.01
CA VAL A 81 3.45 23.39 -3.26
C VAL A 81 3.13 24.76 -2.66
N GLU A 82 4.13 25.45 -2.11
CA GLU A 82 3.98 26.79 -1.55
C GLU A 82 3.50 27.81 -2.61
N LYS A 83 3.71 27.53 -3.90
CA LYS A 83 3.17 28.30 -5.04
C LYS A 83 1.80 27.80 -5.53
N GLY A 84 1.10 26.96 -4.77
CA GLY A 84 -0.20 26.38 -5.12
C GLY A 84 -0.15 25.21 -6.12
N LYS A 85 1.04 24.85 -6.62
CA LYS A 85 1.21 23.84 -7.67
C LYS A 85 1.31 22.41 -7.10
N SER A 86 1.16 21.40 -7.95
CA SER A 86 1.18 19.98 -7.53
C SER A 86 2.53 19.51 -6.99
N GLY A 87 2.56 19.14 -5.71
CA GLY A 87 3.67 18.42 -5.09
C GLY A 87 3.76 16.93 -5.46
N GLY A 88 2.85 16.42 -6.30
CA GLY A 88 2.83 15.05 -6.80
C GLY A 88 1.43 14.43 -6.78
N GLY A 89 1.15 13.60 -7.80
CA GLY A 89 -0.17 13.00 -8.01
C GLY A 89 -1.19 13.96 -8.61
N LEU A 90 -2.27 13.40 -9.14
CA LEU A 90 -3.45 14.12 -9.64
C LEU A 90 -4.66 13.66 -8.85
N SER A 91 -5.39 14.62 -8.29
CA SER A 91 -6.68 14.38 -7.65
C SER A 91 -7.75 14.27 -8.73
N TYR A 92 -8.71 13.34 -8.55
CA TYR A 92 -9.92 13.33 -9.37
C TYR A 92 -10.65 14.67 -9.25
N GLY A 93 -11.29 15.15 -10.31
CA GLY A 93 -11.85 16.50 -10.40
C GLY A 93 -10.95 17.52 -11.08
N TYR A 94 -9.73 17.15 -11.47
CA TYR A 94 -8.74 18.09 -12.01
C TYR A 94 -7.95 17.50 -13.17
N ASP A 95 -7.67 18.34 -14.16
CA ASP A 95 -6.81 18.03 -15.30
C ASP A 95 -5.42 18.66 -15.13
N LEU A 96 -4.39 18.00 -15.68
CA LEU A 96 -3.04 18.56 -15.75
C LEU A 96 -2.97 19.62 -16.84
N VAL A 97 -2.57 20.83 -16.45
CA VAL A 97 -2.29 21.90 -17.40
C VAL A 97 -0.85 21.76 -17.87
N ARG A 98 -0.65 21.57 -19.18
CA ARG A 98 0.66 21.50 -19.82
C ARG A 98 0.90 22.81 -20.56
N CYS A 99 1.58 23.74 -19.90
CA CYS A 99 2.00 25.00 -20.50
C CYS A 99 3.52 25.11 -20.51
N LEU A 100 4.05 25.93 -21.41
CA LEU A 100 5.44 26.37 -21.40
C LEU A 100 5.51 27.77 -20.78
N ASP A 101 6.59 28.09 -20.09
CA ASP A 101 6.86 29.45 -19.65
C ASP A 101 7.44 30.31 -20.79
N ALA A 102 7.72 31.58 -20.51
CA ALA A 102 8.28 32.51 -21.48
C ALA A 102 9.66 32.10 -22.02
N GLY A 103 10.36 31.18 -21.34
CA GLY A 103 11.63 30.60 -21.77
C GLY A 103 11.48 29.29 -22.55
N GLY A 104 10.26 28.83 -22.81
CA GLY A 104 9.99 27.56 -23.47
C GLY A 104 10.08 26.33 -22.54
N GLU A 105 10.25 26.52 -21.23
CA GLU A 105 10.36 25.42 -20.28
C GLU A 105 8.98 24.96 -19.78
N PRO A 106 8.73 23.64 -19.62
CA PRO A 106 7.43 23.16 -19.18
C PRO A 106 7.11 23.58 -17.76
N ILE A 107 6.00 24.28 -17.59
CA ILE A 107 5.45 24.62 -16.28
C ILE A 107 4.87 23.36 -15.65
N ARG A 108 5.49 22.91 -14.55
CA ARG A 108 5.12 21.66 -13.88
C ARG A 108 4.21 21.90 -12.69
N GLY A 109 3.12 21.12 -12.66
CA GLY A 109 2.26 20.99 -11.49
C GLY A 109 1.01 21.87 -11.53
N ASP A 110 0.77 22.61 -12.61
CA ASP A 110 -0.47 23.35 -12.80
C ASP A 110 -1.62 22.39 -13.09
N ARG A 111 -2.80 22.79 -12.60
CA ARG A 111 -4.04 22.01 -12.70
C ARG A 111 -5.18 22.95 -12.97
N THR A 112 -6.20 22.44 -13.64
CA THR A 112 -7.49 23.13 -13.82
C THR A 112 -8.61 22.20 -13.38
N ILE A 113 -9.78 22.76 -13.06
CA ILE A 113 -10.96 21.98 -12.68
C ILE A 113 -11.49 21.26 -13.93
N ASN A 114 -11.62 19.94 -13.83
CA ASN A 114 -12.38 19.18 -14.81
C ASN A 114 -13.86 19.30 -14.45
N VAL A 115 -14.63 20.02 -15.26
CA VAL A 115 -16.04 20.35 -14.97
C VAL A 115 -16.90 19.10 -14.81
N VAL A 116 -16.66 18.06 -15.61
CA VAL A 116 -17.42 16.80 -15.57
C VAL A 116 -17.12 16.03 -14.29
N GLU A 117 -15.84 15.83 -13.96
CA GLU A 117 -15.45 15.14 -12.73
C GLU A 117 -15.82 15.93 -11.47
N ALA A 118 -15.78 17.27 -11.54
CA ALA A 118 -16.22 18.15 -10.47
C ALA A 118 -17.70 17.96 -10.11
N GLU A 119 -18.57 17.77 -11.10
CA GLU A 119 -19.99 17.50 -10.83
C GLU A 119 -20.21 16.14 -10.16
N VAL A 120 -19.42 15.13 -10.55
CA VAL A 120 -19.41 13.83 -9.86
C VAL A 120 -18.98 14.00 -8.40
N ILE A 121 -17.99 14.85 -8.11
CA ILE A 121 -17.58 15.16 -6.74
C ILE A 121 -18.72 15.83 -5.96
N ARG A 122 -19.35 16.88 -6.51
CA ARG A 122 -20.50 17.55 -5.86
C ARG A 122 -21.61 16.56 -5.55
N ARG A 123 -21.94 15.68 -6.49
CA ARG A 123 -22.92 14.61 -6.27
C ARG A 123 -22.50 13.65 -5.17
N ILE A 124 -21.27 13.17 -5.15
CA ILE A 124 -20.75 12.28 -4.08
C ILE A 124 -20.91 12.94 -2.71
N PHE A 125 -20.57 14.23 -2.59
CA PHE A 125 -20.69 14.95 -1.32
C PHE A 125 -22.15 15.15 -0.92
N ARG A 126 -23.04 15.53 -1.84
CA ARG A 126 -24.50 15.63 -1.59
C ARG A 126 -25.10 14.30 -1.16
N ASP A 127 -24.83 13.22 -1.90
CA ASP A 127 -25.33 11.87 -1.58
C ASP A 127 -24.85 11.42 -0.20
N TYR A 128 -23.58 11.66 0.11
CA TYR A 128 -23.02 11.33 1.41
C TYR A 128 -23.57 12.23 2.52
N ALA A 129 -23.84 13.51 2.29
CA ALA A 129 -24.52 14.34 3.28
C ALA A 129 -25.94 13.79 3.57
N ASN A 130 -26.67 13.37 2.53
CA ASN A 130 -28.09 12.97 2.59
C ASN A 130 -28.41 11.60 3.21
N GLY A 131 -27.43 10.76 3.52
CA GLY A 131 -27.72 9.43 4.09
C GLY A 131 -26.89 8.31 3.51
N ILE A 132 -26.39 8.50 2.29
CA ILE A 132 -26.01 7.37 1.45
C ILE A 132 -24.59 6.91 1.79
N SER A 133 -24.45 5.60 2.06
CA SER A 133 -23.15 5.03 2.40
C SER A 133 -22.16 5.12 1.23
N PRO A 134 -20.85 5.31 1.48
CA PRO A 134 -19.85 5.35 0.40
C PRO A 134 -19.84 4.08 -0.48
N LEU A 135 -20.15 2.91 0.09
CA LEU A 135 -20.26 1.69 -0.71
C LEU A 135 -21.45 1.76 -1.68
N THR A 136 -22.59 2.30 -1.24
CA THR A 136 -23.77 2.48 -2.09
C THR A 136 -23.51 3.50 -3.19
N ILE A 137 -22.89 4.64 -2.85
CA ILE A 137 -22.50 5.68 -3.84
C ILE A 137 -21.60 5.06 -4.91
N ALA A 138 -20.54 4.34 -4.50
CA ALA A 138 -19.62 3.70 -5.45
C ALA A 138 -20.34 2.71 -6.38
N LYS A 139 -21.30 1.94 -5.88
CA LYS A 139 -22.07 1.00 -6.70
C LYS A 139 -22.98 1.70 -7.71
N ARG A 140 -23.61 2.82 -7.32
CA ARG A 140 -24.45 3.62 -8.22
C ARG A 140 -23.62 4.21 -9.37
N LEU A 141 -22.50 4.88 -9.02
CA LEU A 141 -21.59 5.44 -10.04
C LEU A 141 -21.07 4.37 -11.01
N ASN A 142 -20.69 3.19 -10.50
CA ASN A 142 -20.26 2.08 -11.37
C ASN A 142 -21.38 1.54 -12.26
N ALA A 143 -22.63 1.47 -11.76
CA ALA A 143 -23.77 1.00 -12.54
C ALA A 143 -24.14 1.99 -13.65
N GLU A 144 -23.87 3.27 -13.45
CA GLU A 144 -24.06 4.34 -14.43
C GLU A 144 -22.88 4.49 -15.41
N GLY A 145 -21.84 3.65 -15.28
CA GLY A 145 -20.67 3.69 -16.15
C GLY A 145 -19.73 4.86 -15.90
N ILE A 146 -19.88 5.59 -14.78
CA ILE A 146 -19.03 6.75 -14.46
C ILE A 146 -17.64 6.24 -14.02
N PRO A 147 -16.56 6.57 -14.75
CA PRO A 147 -15.21 6.13 -14.38
C PRO A 147 -14.78 6.82 -13.08
N GLY A 148 -14.10 6.09 -12.22
CA GLY A 148 -13.42 6.66 -11.06
C GLY A 148 -11.97 7.06 -11.40
N PRO A 149 -11.18 7.43 -10.38
CA PRO A 149 -9.82 7.92 -10.56
C PRO A 149 -8.95 6.97 -11.40
N TYR A 150 -8.23 7.53 -12.39
CA TYR A 150 -7.41 6.78 -13.34
C TYR A 150 -8.19 5.77 -14.21
N GLY A 151 -9.47 6.05 -14.49
CA GLY A 151 -10.34 5.18 -15.30
C GLY A 151 -10.77 3.89 -14.58
N LYS A 152 -10.52 3.77 -13.27
CA LYS A 152 -10.85 2.58 -12.47
C LYS A 152 -12.26 2.69 -11.91
N LEU A 153 -12.89 1.55 -11.65
CA LEU A 153 -14.17 1.52 -10.94
C LEU A 153 -14.08 2.13 -9.54
N TRP A 154 -15.16 2.78 -9.14
CA TRP A 154 -15.37 3.30 -7.79
C TRP A 154 -15.37 2.18 -6.76
N GLY A 155 -14.83 2.48 -5.58
CA GLY A 155 -14.84 1.57 -4.44
C GLY A 155 -15.03 2.33 -3.13
N ASN A 156 -15.52 1.62 -2.11
CA ASN A 156 -15.73 2.18 -0.78
C ASN A 156 -14.48 2.89 -0.23
N THR A 157 -13.29 2.29 -0.39
CA THR A 157 -12.03 2.87 0.10
C THR A 157 -11.61 4.11 -0.69
N THR A 158 -11.96 4.20 -1.98
CA THR A 158 -11.70 5.38 -2.81
C THR A 158 -12.51 6.58 -2.34
N LEU A 159 -13.78 6.35 -1.98
CA LEU A 159 -14.66 7.42 -1.49
C LEU A 159 -14.40 7.77 -0.03
N ARG A 160 -14.47 6.77 0.87
CA ARG A 160 -14.30 6.94 2.33
C ARG A 160 -12.87 7.34 2.72
N GLY A 161 -11.89 6.68 2.13
CA GLY A 161 -10.47 6.79 2.47
C GLY A 161 -10.17 6.79 3.97
N HIS A 162 -9.17 7.58 4.38
CA HIS A 162 -8.73 7.68 5.76
C HIS A 162 -8.63 9.14 6.19
N ILE A 163 -9.44 9.52 7.18
CA ILE A 163 -9.63 10.90 7.65
C ILE A 163 -8.30 11.53 8.08
N LYS A 164 -7.57 10.92 9.04
CA LYS A 164 -6.28 11.49 9.52
C LYS A 164 -5.19 11.60 8.44
N ARG A 165 -5.32 10.84 7.33
CA ARG A 165 -4.34 10.89 6.24
C ARG A 165 -4.77 11.88 5.15
N GLY A 166 -5.97 12.45 5.22
CA GLY A 166 -6.56 13.27 4.16
C GLY A 166 -6.68 12.51 2.84
N THR A 167 -6.99 11.21 2.89
CA THR A 167 -7.08 10.36 1.68
C THR A 167 -8.52 9.97 1.39
N GLY A 168 -8.81 9.72 0.12
CA GLY A 168 -10.16 9.44 -0.39
C GLY A 168 -10.92 10.72 -0.73
N ILE A 169 -11.94 10.58 -1.59
CA ILE A 169 -12.70 11.72 -2.12
C ILE A 169 -13.29 12.58 -0.99
N LEU A 170 -13.91 11.96 0.02
CA LEU A 170 -14.57 12.70 1.10
C LEU A 170 -13.62 13.44 2.05
N ASN A 171 -12.31 13.27 1.91
CA ASN A 171 -11.30 13.88 2.80
C ASN A 171 -10.26 14.70 2.04
N ASN A 172 -10.47 14.99 0.76
CA ASN A 172 -9.53 15.79 -0.02
C ASN A 172 -9.87 17.27 0.11
N GLU A 173 -9.07 18.01 0.88
CA GLU A 173 -9.28 19.43 1.15
C GLU A 173 -8.99 20.32 -0.07
N LEU A 174 -8.39 19.79 -1.13
CA LEU A 174 -8.24 20.53 -2.38
C LEU A 174 -9.60 20.97 -2.94
N TYR A 175 -10.66 20.19 -2.69
CA TYR A 175 -12.01 20.51 -3.15
C TYR A 175 -12.61 21.77 -2.50
N ILE A 176 -12.09 22.20 -1.36
CA ILE A 176 -12.45 23.48 -0.72
C ILE A 176 -11.38 24.56 -0.96
N GLY A 177 -10.48 24.35 -1.92
CA GLY A 177 -9.41 25.29 -2.25
C GLY A 177 -8.21 25.25 -1.31
N ARG A 178 -8.01 24.16 -0.54
CA ARG A 178 -6.86 24.05 0.37
C ARG A 178 -5.93 22.90 -0.01
N LEU A 179 -4.73 23.25 -0.49
CA LEU A 179 -3.68 22.29 -0.82
C LEU A 179 -2.86 21.96 0.43
N ILE A 180 -2.94 20.71 0.90
CA ILE A 180 -2.15 20.24 2.05
C ILE A 180 -1.16 19.16 1.59
N TRP A 181 0.12 19.41 1.82
CA TRP A 181 1.22 18.51 1.48
C TRP A 181 2.00 18.07 2.74
N ASN A 182 2.82 17.04 2.57
CA ASN A 182 3.68 16.47 3.62
C ASN A 182 2.94 15.84 4.82
N ARG A 183 1.71 15.34 4.63
CA ARG A 183 0.96 14.63 5.68
C ARG A 183 1.60 13.33 6.16
N GLN A 184 2.32 12.65 5.26
CA GLN A 184 2.93 11.37 5.55
C GLN A 184 4.22 11.19 4.77
N ARG A 185 5.12 10.40 5.34
CA ARG A 185 6.32 9.90 4.68
C ARG A 185 6.27 8.38 4.61
N TYR A 186 7.05 7.85 3.68
CA TYR A 186 7.21 6.41 3.57
C TYR A 186 8.65 6.04 3.93
N LEU A 187 8.77 5.05 4.80
CA LEU A 187 10.05 4.49 5.24
C LEU A 187 10.13 3.05 4.75
N LYS A 188 11.31 2.61 4.35
CA LYS A 188 11.56 1.19 4.11
C LYS A 188 11.86 0.56 5.46
N ASP A 189 11.10 -0.47 5.83
CA ASP A 189 11.40 -1.29 7.00
C ASP A 189 12.70 -2.07 6.73
N PRO A 190 13.76 -1.90 7.53
CA PRO A 190 15.04 -2.55 7.29
C PRO A 190 14.98 -4.08 7.44
N ARG A 191 14.03 -4.61 8.24
CA ARG A 191 13.91 -6.05 8.48
C ARG A 191 13.09 -6.75 7.39
N THR A 192 12.03 -6.11 6.93
CA THR A 192 11.10 -6.74 5.96
C THR A 192 11.27 -6.25 4.53
N GLY A 193 12.05 -5.18 4.32
CA GLY A 193 12.19 -4.48 3.05
C GLY A 193 10.90 -3.77 2.60
N ARG A 194 9.81 -3.87 3.36
CA ARG A 194 8.50 -3.33 2.98
C ARG A 194 8.45 -1.82 3.19
N ARG A 195 7.72 -1.15 2.31
CA ARG A 195 7.44 0.29 2.43
C ARG A 195 6.32 0.50 3.45
N VAL A 196 6.61 1.23 4.52
CA VAL A 196 5.69 1.54 5.61
C VAL A 196 5.40 3.04 5.63
N SER A 197 4.12 3.39 5.71
CA SER A 197 3.67 4.78 5.83
C SER A 197 3.71 5.24 7.30
N ARG A 198 4.17 6.47 7.52
CA ARG A 198 4.18 7.18 8.80
C ARG A 198 3.57 8.57 8.61
N ILE A 199 2.62 8.92 9.48
CA ILE A 199 2.02 10.25 9.49
C ILE A 199 3.05 11.23 10.07
N ASN A 200 3.21 12.38 9.43
CA ASN A 200 4.06 13.46 9.92
C ASN A 200 3.25 14.33 10.89
N PRO A 201 3.90 14.97 11.89
CA PRO A 201 3.22 15.94 12.75
C PRO A 201 2.71 17.13 11.93
N GLU A 202 1.61 17.74 12.39
CA GLU A 202 0.94 18.84 11.69
C GLU A 202 1.84 20.07 11.50
N SER A 203 2.80 20.30 12.39
CA SER A 203 3.82 21.35 12.26
C SER A 203 4.72 21.21 11.04
N GLN A 204 4.79 20.03 10.43
CA GLN A 204 5.52 19.78 9.19
C GLN A 204 4.64 19.83 7.95
N TRP A 205 3.32 19.99 8.12
CA TRP A 205 2.40 20.05 6.99
C TRP A 205 2.52 21.42 6.33
N ILE A 206 2.43 21.41 5.01
CA ILE A 206 2.45 22.64 4.21
C ILE A 206 1.05 22.83 3.69
N THR A 207 0.42 23.93 4.12
CA THR A 207 -0.93 24.31 3.71
C THR A 207 -0.83 25.56 2.84
N THR A 208 -1.39 25.49 1.65
CA THR A 208 -1.46 26.60 0.70
C THR A 208 -2.90 26.76 0.24
N GLU A 209 -3.44 27.97 0.36
CA GLU A 209 -4.77 28.30 -0.13
C GLU A 209 -4.70 28.52 -1.66
N VAL A 210 -5.62 27.89 -2.37
CA VAL A 210 -5.76 27.81 -3.84
C VAL A 210 -7.25 27.92 -4.20
N PRO A 211 -7.92 29.04 -3.88
CA PRO A 211 -9.37 29.21 -4.08
C PRO A 211 -9.82 28.99 -5.53
N GLU A 212 -8.94 29.24 -6.52
CA GLU A 212 -9.17 29.00 -7.93
C GLU A 212 -9.38 27.51 -8.28
N LEU A 213 -8.95 26.59 -7.41
CA LEU A 213 -9.14 25.15 -7.56
C LEU A 213 -10.34 24.62 -6.75
N ARG A 214 -11.17 25.48 -6.18
CA ARG A 214 -12.32 25.08 -5.36
C ARG A 214 -13.42 24.44 -6.21
N ILE A 215 -13.95 23.30 -5.73
CA ILE A 215 -15.09 22.58 -6.35
C ILE A 215 -16.34 22.66 -5.47
N LEU A 216 -16.16 22.73 -4.14
CA LEU A 216 -17.20 22.64 -3.13
C LEU A 216 -17.30 23.91 -2.29
N ASP A 217 -18.53 24.24 -1.90
CA ASP A 217 -18.83 25.26 -0.90
C ASP A 217 -18.55 24.74 0.51
N ASP A 218 -18.29 25.66 1.44
CA ASP A 218 -17.96 25.33 2.82
C ASP A 218 -19.10 24.59 3.52
N ASP A 219 -20.35 24.99 3.30
CA ASP A 219 -21.51 24.39 3.97
C ASP A 219 -21.64 22.89 3.67
N LEU A 220 -21.48 22.50 2.39
CA LEU A 220 -21.53 21.11 1.99
C LEU A 220 -20.34 20.32 2.57
N TRP A 221 -19.15 20.92 2.60
CA TRP A 221 -17.99 20.32 3.24
C TRP A 221 -18.22 20.09 4.75
N GLN A 222 -18.72 21.10 5.47
CA GLN A 222 -18.99 21.01 6.90
C GLN A 222 -20.08 19.99 7.21
N ALA A 223 -21.16 19.91 6.42
CA ALA A 223 -22.18 18.88 6.57
C ALA A 223 -21.59 17.45 6.47
N VAL A 224 -20.69 17.22 5.52
CA VAL A 224 -19.98 15.95 5.38
C VAL A 224 -19.08 15.66 6.59
N LYS A 225 -18.37 16.67 7.13
CA LYS A 225 -17.52 16.51 8.31
C LYS A 225 -18.29 16.27 9.59
N ALA A 226 -19.38 17.00 9.80
CA ALA A 226 -20.30 16.79 10.91
C ALA A 226 -20.82 15.35 10.92
N ARG A 227 -21.24 14.84 9.77
CA ARG A 227 -21.65 13.44 9.62
C ARG A 227 -20.54 12.44 9.92
N GLN A 228 -19.32 12.66 9.41
CA GLN A 228 -18.19 11.77 9.71
C GLN A 228 -17.90 11.72 11.22
N THR A 229 -18.03 12.85 11.92
CA THR A 229 -17.87 12.95 13.36
C THR A 229 -19.00 12.24 14.12
N SER A 230 -20.26 12.48 13.77
CA SER A 230 -21.42 11.80 14.38
C SER A 230 -21.30 10.28 14.26
N LEU A 231 -21.07 9.76 13.04
CA LEU A 231 -20.92 8.31 12.83
C LEU A 231 -19.77 7.70 13.65
N ARG A 232 -18.71 8.48 13.91
CA ARG A 232 -17.59 8.03 14.75
C ARG A 232 -17.95 8.02 16.22
N ILE A 233 -18.70 9.01 16.71
CA ILE A 233 -19.20 9.07 18.08
C ILE A 233 -20.18 7.92 18.31
N ASP A 234 -21.12 7.71 17.40
CA ASP A 234 -22.12 6.64 17.50
C ASP A 234 -21.43 5.26 17.49
N TYR A 235 -20.44 5.09 16.62
CA TYR A 235 -19.62 3.88 16.60
C TYR A 235 -18.86 3.68 17.92
N ALA A 236 -18.22 4.72 18.48
CA ALA A 236 -17.54 4.64 19.77
C ALA A 236 -18.51 4.27 20.91
N ARG A 237 -19.69 4.91 20.98
CA ARG A 237 -20.76 4.59 21.95
C ARG A 237 -21.27 3.15 21.82
N SER A 238 -21.39 2.65 20.60
CA SER A 238 -21.76 1.25 20.33
C SER A 238 -20.67 0.25 20.72
N MET A 239 -19.41 0.70 20.79
CA MET A 239 -18.28 -0.12 21.23
C MET A 239 -18.12 -0.11 22.76
N ASP A 240 -18.39 1.00 23.43
CA ASP A 240 -18.39 1.07 24.90
C ASP A 240 -19.46 0.14 25.52
N SER A 241 -20.50 -0.18 24.75
CA SER A 241 -21.54 -1.16 25.10
C SER A 241 -21.21 -2.60 24.70
N ALA A 242 -20.10 -2.83 23.98
CA ALA A 242 -19.67 -4.15 23.51
C ALA A 242 -18.24 -4.47 23.98
N ASN A 243 -18.15 -5.18 25.12
CA ASN A 243 -16.96 -5.80 25.73
C ASN A 243 -15.62 -5.65 24.98
N VAL A 244 -14.60 -5.11 25.66
CA VAL A 244 -13.18 -4.99 25.27
C VAL A 244 -12.60 -6.25 24.55
N GLY A 245 -13.13 -7.44 24.83
CA GLY A 245 -12.82 -8.67 24.09
C GLY A 245 -13.12 -8.63 22.58
N ALA A 246 -14.18 -7.95 22.16
CA ALA A 246 -14.53 -7.75 20.74
C ALA A 246 -13.50 -6.86 20.03
N GLU A 247 -12.88 -5.92 20.74
CA GLU A 247 -11.85 -5.02 20.19
C GLU A 247 -10.54 -5.76 19.87
N LEU A 248 -10.15 -6.71 20.73
CA LEU A 248 -9.01 -7.62 20.50
C LEU A 248 -9.31 -8.64 19.39
N GLN A 249 -10.54 -9.16 19.31
CA GLN A 249 -11.01 -10.05 18.23
C GLN A 249 -11.10 -9.35 16.87
N MET A 250 -11.51 -8.08 16.82
CA MET A 250 -11.54 -7.31 15.56
C MET A 250 -10.13 -7.04 15.02
N LYS A 251 -9.13 -6.87 15.90
CA LYS A 251 -7.71 -6.74 15.51
C LYS A 251 -7.09 -8.08 15.10
N ARG A 252 -7.59 -9.20 15.64
CA ARG A 252 -7.24 -10.57 15.23
C ARG A 252 -8.40 -11.21 14.47
N ARG A 253 -8.70 -10.73 13.26
CA ARG A 253 -9.64 -11.46 12.37
C ARG A 253 -9.15 -12.91 12.27
N PRO A 254 -9.93 -13.91 12.73
CA PRO A 254 -9.51 -15.30 12.65
C PRO A 254 -9.24 -15.60 11.18
N LYS A 255 -8.01 -16.03 10.88
CA LYS A 255 -7.73 -16.57 9.56
C LYS A 255 -8.52 -17.88 9.49
N SER A 256 -9.59 -17.89 8.70
CA SER A 256 -10.28 -19.13 8.35
C SER A 256 -9.35 -20.02 7.52
N LEU A 257 -9.60 -21.32 7.47
CA LEU A 257 -8.77 -22.29 6.74
C LEU A 257 -8.52 -21.85 5.29
N LEU A 258 -9.57 -21.32 4.66
CA LEU A 258 -9.59 -20.98 3.23
C LEU A 258 -9.27 -19.50 2.93
N SER A 259 -8.82 -18.74 3.94
CA SER A 259 -8.50 -17.32 3.76
C SER A 259 -7.33 -17.14 2.79
N GLY A 260 -7.58 -16.49 1.65
CA GLY A 260 -6.56 -16.21 0.62
C GLY A 260 -6.41 -17.31 -0.44
N LEU A 261 -7.11 -18.44 -0.31
CA LEU A 261 -7.06 -19.56 -1.27
C LEU A 261 -8.22 -19.55 -2.27
N LEU A 262 -9.34 -18.91 -1.92
CA LEU A 262 -10.56 -18.97 -2.71
C LEU A 262 -10.59 -17.92 -3.84
N VAL A 263 -10.93 -18.39 -5.03
CA VAL A 263 -11.17 -17.57 -6.22
C VAL A 263 -12.61 -17.72 -6.71
N CYS A 264 -13.13 -16.66 -7.33
CA CYS A 264 -14.49 -16.65 -7.88
C CYS A 264 -14.50 -17.34 -9.25
N GLY A 265 -15.31 -18.38 -9.43
CA GLY A 265 -15.40 -19.09 -10.72
C GLY A 265 -15.93 -18.26 -11.90
N THR A 266 -16.45 -17.04 -11.68
CA THR A 266 -16.96 -16.16 -12.74
C THR A 266 -15.93 -15.12 -13.19
N CYS A 267 -15.24 -14.48 -12.24
CA CYS A 267 -14.31 -13.38 -12.56
C CYS A 267 -12.85 -13.67 -12.17
N ASN A 268 -12.57 -14.89 -11.71
CA ASN A 268 -11.29 -15.32 -11.13
C ASN A 268 -10.73 -14.42 -10.01
N GLY A 269 -11.58 -13.55 -9.46
CA GLY A 269 -11.20 -12.58 -8.44
C GLY A 269 -11.21 -13.20 -7.03
N PRO A 270 -10.56 -12.56 -6.05
CA PRO A 270 -10.47 -13.10 -4.70
C PRO A 270 -11.85 -13.20 -4.04
N VAL A 271 -12.12 -14.34 -3.45
CA VAL A 271 -13.25 -14.56 -2.55
C VAL A 271 -12.76 -14.32 -1.13
N SER A 272 -13.53 -13.55 -0.36
CA SER A 272 -13.12 -13.15 0.98
C SER A 272 -14.23 -13.33 1.97
N LEU A 273 -13.85 -13.65 3.21
CA LEU A 273 -14.78 -13.70 4.32
C LEU A 273 -15.34 -12.29 4.58
N ARG A 274 -16.65 -12.23 4.79
CA ARG A 274 -17.41 -11.03 5.16
C ARG A 274 -18.29 -11.35 6.35
N GLY A 275 -18.93 -10.31 6.91
CA GLY A 275 -19.76 -10.42 8.11
C GLY A 275 -20.78 -11.57 8.02
N GLN A 276 -21.12 -12.13 9.19
CA GLN A 276 -21.91 -13.36 9.36
C GLN A 276 -21.21 -14.64 8.85
N ASP A 277 -19.88 -14.66 8.81
CA ASP A 277 -19.09 -15.85 8.52
C ASP A 277 -19.38 -16.46 7.14
N ARG A 278 -19.44 -15.60 6.12
CA ARG A 278 -19.73 -16.00 4.73
C ARG A 278 -18.64 -15.58 3.77
N PHE A 279 -18.27 -16.48 2.87
CA PHE A 279 -17.42 -16.20 1.72
C PHE A 279 -18.24 -15.65 0.56
N GLY A 280 -17.73 -14.60 -0.07
CA GLY A 280 -18.32 -14.04 -1.28
C GLY A 280 -17.29 -13.36 -2.18
N CYS A 281 -17.63 -13.22 -3.45
CA CYS A 281 -16.78 -12.58 -4.45
C CYS A 281 -16.51 -11.11 -4.09
N SER A 282 -15.25 -10.73 -3.87
CA SER A 282 -14.91 -9.34 -3.50
C SER A 282 -15.26 -8.34 -4.58
N ALA A 283 -15.10 -8.69 -5.86
CA ALA A 283 -15.44 -7.81 -6.99
C ALA A 283 -16.93 -7.44 -7.01
N HIS A 284 -17.81 -8.44 -6.87
CA HIS A 284 -19.25 -8.23 -6.78
C HIS A 284 -19.65 -7.42 -5.54
N LEU A 285 -19.16 -7.81 -4.36
CA LEU A 285 -19.58 -7.18 -3.10
C LEU A 285 -19.11 -5.73 -2.96
N ASN A 286 -17.89 -5.43 -3.41
CA ASN A 286 -17.26 -4.12 -3.22
C ASN A 286 -17.55 -3.13 -4.36
N ARG A 287 -17.67 -3.61 -5.61
CA ARG A 287 -17.75 -2.75 -6.81
C ARG A 287 -18.89 -3.10 -7.75
N ARG A 288 -19.57 -4.23 -7.56
CA ARG A 288 -20.57 -4.81 -8.49
C ARG A 288 -20.02 -5.09 -9.90
N SER A 289 -18.72 -5.33 -10.03
CA SER A 289 -18.04 -5.58 -11.31
C SER A 289 -18.02 -7.06 -11.73
N CYS A 290 -18.72 -7.92 -11.00
CA CYS A 290 -18.84 -9.35 -11.28
C CYS A 290 -20.31 -9.71 -11.03
N THR A 291 -20.88 -10.61 -11.82
CA THR A 291 -22.30 -11.03 -11.70
C THR A 291 -22.52 -12.03 -10.57
N ASN A 292 -21.47 -12.64 -10.02
CA ASN A 292 -21.57 -13.64 -8.96
C ASN A 292 -21.98 -13.01 -7.62
N ALA A 293 -23.29 -13.05 -7.34
CA ALA A 293 -23.91 -12.60 -6.10
C ALA A 293 -23.97 -13.67 -5.00
N ARG A 294 -23.53 -14.90 -5.29
CA ARG A 294 -23.67 -16.02 -4.36
C ARG A 294 -22.68 -15.87 -3.21
N THR A 295 -23.13 -16.27 -2.02
CA THR A 295 -22.30 -16.36 -0.82
C THR A 295 -22.47 -17.73 -0.19
N ILE A 296 -21.43 -18.26 0.44
CA ILE A 296 -21.43 -19.59 1.07
C ILE A 296 -20.99 -19.42 2.53
N LYS A 297 -21.67 -20.08 3.47
CA LYS A 297 -21.25 -20.10 4.88
C LYS A 297 -19.85 -20.72 4.99
N ARG A 298 -19.00 -20.17 5.86
CA ARG A 298 -17.62 -20.66 6.07
C ARG A 298 -17.63 -22.15 6.40
N GLU A 299 -18.40 -22.55 7.41
CA GLU A 299 -18.47 -23.94 7.88
C GLU A 299 -18.83 -24.92 6.77
N ALA A 300 -19.86 -24.61 5.98
CA ALA A 300 -20.28 -25.45 4.87
C ALA A 300 -19.20 -25.58 3.77
N LEU A 301 -18.47 -24.49 3.50
CA LEU A 301 -17.40 -24.51 2.51
C LEU A 301 -16.16 -25.24 3.02
N GLU A 302 -15.76 -25.00 4.27
CA GLU A 302 -14.63 -25.67 4.92
C GLU A 302 -14.88 -27.18 5.03
N ALA A 303 -16.07 -27.59 5.48
CA ALA A 303 -16.45 -29.00 5.53
C ALA A 303 -16.36 -29.68 4.15
N ARG A 304 -16.87 -29.03 3.10
CA ARG A 304 -16.81 -29.57 1.73
C ARG A 304 -15.37 -29.74 1.23
N VAL A 305 -14.50 -28.77 1.52
CA VAL A 305 -13.08 -28.85 1.14
C VAL A 305 -12.39 -29.96 1.92
N LEU A 306 -12.56 -30.01 3.25
CA LEU A 306 -11.95 -31.03 4.10
C LEU A 306 -12.41 -32.44 3.75
N GLU A 307 -13.68 -32.62 3.41
CA GLU A 307 -14.22 -33.90 2.96
C GLU A 307 -13.61 -34.32 1.61
N GLY A 308 -13.53 -33.38 0.67
CA GLY A 308 -12.85 -33.61 -0.60
C GLY A 308 -11.37 -33.99 -0.42
N LEU A 309 -10.68 -33.33 0.52
CA LEU A 309 -9.31 -33.66 0.87
C LEU A 309 -9.23 -35.07 1.48
N ARG A 310 -10.08 -35.41 2.46
CA ARG A 310 -10.11 -36.73 3.09
C ARG A 310 -10.26 -37.88 2.08
N HIS A 311 -11.13 -37.71 1.09
CA HIS A 311 -11.42 -38.76 0.11
C HIS A 311 -10.48 -38.78 -1.10
N ARG A 312 -9.89 -37.64 -1.48
CA ARG A 312 -9.01 -37.54 -2.67
C ARG A 312 -7.52 -37.50 -2.35
N LEU A 313 -7.12 -37.16 -1.12
CA LEU A 313 -5.71 -37.28 -0.71
C LEU A 313 -5.27 -38.72 -0.52
N MET A 314 -6.15 -39.72 -0.55
CA MET A 314 -5.75 -41.14 -0.39
C MET A 314 -5.21 -41.78 -1.68
N ALA A 315 -4.87 -40.98 -2.70
CA ALA A 315 -4.08 -41.45 -3.84
C ALA A 315 -2.57 -41.33 -3.48
N PRO A 316 -1.76 -42.41 -3.56
CA PRO A 316 -0.39 -42.45 -3.04
C PRO A 316 0.52 -41.29 -3.48
N GLU A 317 0.35 -40.84 -4.72
CA GLU A 317 1.16 -39.76 -5.31
C GLU A 317 0.83 -38.37 -4.74
N ILE A 318 -0.45 -38.11 -4.45
CA ILE A 318 -0.92 -36.83 -3.88
C ILE A 318 -0.57 -36.74 -2.38
N VAL A 319 -0.55 -37.87 -1.66
CA VAL A 319 -0.09 -37.93 -0.26
C VAL A 319 1.35 -37.45 -0.14
N ALA A 320 2.24 -37.96 -1.00
CA ALA A 320 3.65 -37.63 -0.96
C ALA A 320 3.89 -36.13 -1.16
N GLU A 321 3.23 -35.53 -2.16
CA GLU A 321 3.32 -34.09 -2.43
C GLU A 321 2.72 -33.25 -1.30
N ALA A 322 1.59 -33.67 -0.73
CA ALA A 322 0.98 -32.98 0.40
C ALA A 322 1.84 -33.03 1.68
N ILE A 323 2.46 -34.18 1.97
CA ILE A 323 3.40 -34.33 3.09
C ILE A 323 4.63 -33.46 2.85
N HIS A 324 5.18 -33.46 1.64
CA HIS A 324 6.32 -32.60 1.29
C HIS A 324 6.00 -31.12 1.49
N ALA A 325 4.88 -30.64 0.93
CA ALA A 325 4.44 -29.26 1.09
C ALA A 325 4.16 -28.89 2.57
N TYR A 326 3.56 -29.81 3.33
CA TYR A 326 3.31 -29.61 4.76
C TYR A 326 4.62 -29.51 5.56
N VAL A 327 5.58 -30.41 5.32
CA VAL A 327 6.88 -30.41 5.98
C VAL A 327 7.66 -29.14 5.63
N GLU A 328 7.68 -28.74 4.37
CA GLU A 328 8.33 -27.49 3.92
C GLU A 328 7.73 -26.26 4.61
N GLU A 329 6.40 -26.12 4.62
CA GLU A 329 5.75 -24.97 5.24
C GLU A 329 5.90 -24.97 6.77
N THR A 330 5.81 -26.13 7.41
CA THR A 330 6.05 -26.28 8.85
C THR A 330 7.48 -25.89 9.21
N ASN A 331 8.46 -26.34 8.43
CA ASN A 331 9.86 -25.97 8.61
C ASN A 331 10.08 -24.46 8.42
N ARG A 332 9.44 -23.87 7.40
CA ARG A 332 9.49 -22.42 7.15
C ARG A 332 8.92 -21.61 8.32
N LEU A 333 7.76 -22.00 8.83
CA LEU A 333 7.11 -21.35 9.97
C LEU A 333 7.93 -21.50 11.25
N ASN A 334 8.48 -22.68 11.51
CA ASN A 334 9.37 -22.94 12.65
C ASN A 334 10.65 -22.10 12.57
N GLN A 335 11.26 -21.97 11.40
CA GLN A 335 12.42 -21.10 11.18
C GLN A 335 12.06 -19.62 11.45
N GLN A 336 10.91 -19.16 10.97
CA GLN A 336 10.44 -17.79 11.23
C GLN A 336 10.20 -17.54 12.73
N GLN A 337 9.58 -18.48 13.43
CA GLN A 337 9.34 -18.38 14.88
C GLN A 337 10.65 -18.39 15.67
N ARG A 338 11.59 -19.28 15.33
CA ARG A 338 12.92 -19.32 15.98
C ARG A 338 13.70 -18.02 15.74
N ALA A 339 13.67 -17.49 14.51
CA ALA A 339 14.32 -16.23 14.19
C ALA A 339 13.69 -15.04 14.94
N ALA A 340 12.36 -15.00 15.06
CA ALA A 340 11.65 -13.99 15.85
C ALA A 340 11.99 -14.11 17.35
N ALA A 341 11.92 -15.31 17.94
CA ALA A 341 12.23 -15.54 19.34
C ALA A 341 13.70 -15.25 19.68
N ALA A 342 14.63 -15.53 18.77
CA ALA A 342 16.04 -15.18 18.93
C ALA A 342 16.26 -13.66 18.90
N ALA A 343 15.55 -12.95 18.01
CA ALA A 343 15.58 -11.49 17.95
C ALA A 343 15.00 -10.86 19.23
N ASP A 344 13.85 -11.34 19.70
CA ASP A 344 13.19 -10.85 20.92
C ASP A 344 14.07 -11.10 22.16
N LYS A 345 14.72 -12.27 22.26
CA LYS A 345 15.69 -12.56 23.34
C LYS A 345 16.95 -11.68 23.27
N ALA A 346 17.42 -11.35 22.07
CA ALA A 346 18.57 -10.45 21.90
C ALA A 346 18.23 -9.00 22.25
N GLU A 347 16.98 -8.59 22.08
CA GLU A 347 16.47 -7.26 22.46
C GLU A 347 16.28 -7.16 23.98
N LEU A 348 15.74 -8.22 24.62
CA LEU A 348 15.62 -8.31 26.09
C LEU A 348 16.96 -8.32 26.83
N LYS A 349 18.05 -8.75 26.20
CA LYS A 349 19.40 -8.69 26.80
C LYS A 349 20.06 -7.31 26.71
N LYS A 350 19.47 -6.37 25.97
CA LYS A 350 19.97 -5.00 25.79
C LYS A 350 19.27 -3.97 26.69
N VAL A 351 18.22 -4.40 27.38
CA VAL A 351 17.55 -3.69 28.49
C VAL A 351 18.12 -4.26 29.78
#